data_AF-A0A9J6G637-F1
#
_entry.id   AF-A0A9J6G637-F1
#
_cell.length_a   1.000
_cell.length_b   1.000
_cell.length_c   1.000
_cell.angle_alpha   90.00
_cell.angle_beta   90.00
_cell.angle_gamma   90.00
#
_symmetry.space_group_name_H-M   'P 1'
#
loop_
_entity.id
_entity.type
_entity.pdbx_description
1 polymer ?
#
loop_
_entity_poly.entity_id
_entity_poly.type
_entity_poly.pdbx_seq_one_letter_code
_entity_poly.pdbx_strand_id
1 'polypeptide(L)'
;MHLGSLRTALYNYLYARKYGGQFLLRIEDTDQTRVVPGAAERIVETLRWAGLCPDEGPGLGGSVGPYVQSERIKLYQQYAHKLLESGHAYRCYCSEGRLEVLRKNALRNREVPRYDNRCRSLPQGAHKEGQPYTVRLKLTEGDLTFEDGVHGPVTLDISQTEGDPVVLKSDGFPTYHLACVVDDRLMGVTDVLRGVEWQVSTPKHLMLYHALGWQPPRFWHLPLLLNQDGTKLSKRRDDIQVNKLREQGFSSEAVLNLLVLAGGGFGKQGKDQFLQLPEMVEKFSPDDLKAGSCRLDTERLQSLNRLHLQSCLASEDGTLLLARQLQELLPRQQLGSFTERDIIHVLHQTKVCPSAGFVTLHQDLR
;
A
#
# COMPACT_ATOMS: atom_id res chain seq x y z
N MET A 1 -6.13 7.96 -1.42
CA MET A 1 -4.86 7.20 -1.40
C MET A 1 -3.69 8.18 -1.39
N HIS A 2 -2.57 7.87 -0.72
CA HIS A 2 -1.36 8.72 -0.74
C HIS A 2 -0.27 8.14 -1.65
N LEU A 3 0.72 8.95 -2.04
CA LEU A 3 1.80 8.54 -2.97
C LEU A 3 2.56 7.28 -2.53
N GLY A 4 2.88 7.14 -1.23
CA GLY A 4 3.53 5.91 -0.73
C GLY A 4 2.72 4.62 -0.96
N SER A 5 1.39 4.67 -0.82
CA SER A 5 0.52 3.53 -1.13
C SER A 5 0.47 3.27 -2.63
N LEU A 6 0.37 4.34 -3.45
CA LEU A 6 0.38 4.21 -4.90
C LEU A 6 1.71 3.62 -5.41
N ARG A 7 2.86 4.01 -4.83
CA ARG A 7 4.15 3.41 -5.13
C ARG A 7 4.18 1.93 -4.80
N THR A 8 3.67 1.55 -3.62
CA THR A 8 3.62 0.15 -3.22
C THR A 8 2.75 -0.65 -4.20
N ALA A 9 1.60 -0.12 -4.60
CA ALA A 9 0.73 -0.74 -5.62
C ALA A 9 1.44 -0.85 -6.98
N LEU A 10 2.11 0.21 -7.44
CA LEU A 10 2.90 0.21 -8.67
C LEU A 10 3.95 -0.90 -8.66
N TYR A 11 4.74 -1.03 -7.60
CA TYR A 11 5.84 -2.00 -7.56
C TYR A 11 5.31 -3.45 -7.52
N ASN A 12 4.19 -3.70 -6.82
CA ASN A 12 3.51 -5.01 -6.88
C ASN A 12 2.97 -5.30 -8.29
N TYR A 13 2.36 -4.30 -8.94
CA TYR A 13 1.86 -4.43 -10.32
C TYR A 13 3.01 -4.74 -11.30
N LEU A 14 4.10 -3.98 -11.25
CA LEU A 14 5.27 -4.19 -12.10
C LEU A 14 5.90 -5.56 -11.89
N TYR A 15 6.05 -5.97 -10.62
CA TYR A 15 6.57 -7.29 -10.26
C TYR A 15 5.69 -8.40 -10.85
N ALA A 16 4.37 -8.33 -10.59
CA ALA A 16 3.42 -9.32 -11.11
C ALA A 16 3.46 -9.40 -12.64
N ARG A 17 3.38 -8.27 -13.33
CA ARG A 17 3.38 -8.24 -14.80
C ARG A 17 4.70 -8.73 -15.40
N LYS A 18 5.84 -8.36 -14.81
CA LYS A 18 7.16 -8.79 -15.31
C LYS A 18 7.36 -10.29 -15.24
N TYR A 19 6.90 -10.92 -14.16
CA TYR A 19 7.07 -12.35 -13.92
C TYR A 19 5.85 -13.19 -14.31
N GLY A 20 4.87 -12.62 -15.02
CA GLY A 20 3.65 -13.32 -15.44
C GLY A 20 2.75 -13.78 -14.29
N GLY A 21 2.85 -13.12 -13.14
CA GLY A 21 2.02 -13.36 -11.96
C GLY A 21 0.73 -12.53 -11.94
N GLN A 22 -0.02 -12.68 -10.85
CA GLN A 22 -1.28 -11.97 -10.61
C GLN A 22 -1.10 -10.83 -9.61
N PHE A 23 -1.82 -9.73 -9.81
CA PHE A 23 -1.90 -8.58 -8.93
C PHE A 23 -3.30 -8.51 -8.31
N LEU A 24 -3.39 -8.72 -7.00
CA LEU A 24 -4.67 -8.78 -6.27
C LEU A 24 -4.88 -7.50 -5.45
N LEU A 25 -6.12 -7.02 -5.38
CA LEU A 25 -6.51 -5.95 -4.45
C LEU A 25 -7.28 -6.54 -3.28
N ARG A 26 -6.77 -6.34 -2.06
CA ARG A 26 -7.45 -6.67 -0.80
C ARG A 26 -7.68 -5.40 0.02
N ILE A 27 -8.89 -5.23 0.56
CA ILE A 27 -9.25 -4.10 1.43
C ILE A 27 -9.16 -4.53 2.89
N GLU A 28 -8.24 -3.89 3.62
CA GLU A 28 -7.98 -4.17 5.03
C GLU A 28 -8.74 -3.18 5.93
N ASP A 29 -9.97 -3.52 6.29
CA ASP A 29 -10.91 -2.68 7.03
C ASP A 29 -11.21 -3.21 8.45
N THR A 30 -10.29 -3.99 9.03
CA THR A 30 -10.51 -4.66 10.33
C THR A 30 -10.63 -3.72 11.54
N ASP A 31 -10.13 -2.49 11.41
CA ASP A 31 -10.29 -1.43 12.41
C ASP A 31 -11.50 -0.54 12.04
N GLN A 32 -12.68 -1.01 12.44
CA GLN A 32 -13.96 -0.36 12.16
C GLN A 32 -14.04 1.09 12.67
N THR A 33 -13.28 1.43 13.71
CA THR A 33 -13.26 2.82 14.26
C THR A 33 -12.56 3.82 13.34
N ARG A 34 -11.77 3.32 12.37
CA ARG A 34 -10.99 4.13 11.43
C ARG A 34 -11.45 3.99 9.98
N VAL A 35 -12.52 3.22 9.74
CA VAL A 35 -13.09 3.08 8.41
C VAL A 35 -13.66 4.43 7.97
N VAL A 36 -13.22 4.88 6.80
CA VAL A 36 -13.74 6.10 6.17
C VAL A 36 -14.66 5.69 5.03
N PRO A 37 -15.95 6.07 5.06
CA PRO A 37 -16.89 5.77 3.98
C PRO A 37 -16.35 6.24 2.61
N GLY A 38 -16.58 5.41 1.59
CA GLY A 38 -16.10 5.66 0.23
C GLY A 38 -14.60 5.45 0.01
N ALA A 39 -13.82 5.07 1.04
CA ALA A 39 -12.37 4.97 0.91
C ALA A 39 -11.94 3.78 0.02
N ALA A 40 -12.65 2.66 0.09
CA ALA A 40 -12.37 1.48 -0.73
C ALA A 40 -12.65 1.77 -2.21
N GLU A 41 -13.76 2.43 -2.51
CA GLU A 41 -14.16 2.86 -3.84
C GLU A 41 -13.12 3.84 -4.42
N ARG A 42 -12.72 4.85 -3.63
CA ARG A 42 -11.65 5.79 -4.03
C ARG A 42 -10.31 5.09 -4.28
N ILE A 43 -10.00 4.01 -3.56
CA ILE A 43 -8.79 3.20 -3.80
C ILE A 43 -8.88 2.55 -5.18
N VAL A 44 -10.00 1.88 -5.49
CA VAL A 44 -10.23 1.23 -6.80
C VAL A 44 -10.18 2.26 -7.93
N GLU A 45 -10.83 3.41 -7.77
CA GLU A 45 -10.82 4.50 -8.75
C GLU A 45 -9.42 5.07 -8.98
N THR A 46 -8.62 5.23 -7.90
CA THR A 46 -7.24 5.71 -8.01
C THR A 46 -6.36 4.72 -8.79
N LEU A 47 -6.49 3.43 -8.51
CA LEU A 47 -5.73 2.39 -9.23
C LEU A 47 -6.12 2.32 -10.71
N ARG A 48 -7.43 2.41 -11.00
CA ARG A 48 -7.93 2.47 -12.38
C ARG A 48 -7.41 3.71 -13.11
N TRP A 49 -7.44 4.88 -12.47
CA TRP A 49 -6.89 6.11 -13.03
C TRP A 49 -5.38 5.98 -13.31
N ALA A 50 -4.64 5.26 -12.47
CA ALA A 50 -3.23 5.01 -12.67
C ALA A 50 -2.90 3.88 -13.65
N GLY A 51 -3.89 3.24 -14.28
CA GLY A 51 -3.67 2.08 -15.14
C GLY A 51 -3.20 0.81 -14.41
N LEU A 52 -3.27 0.79 -13.07
CA LEU A 52 -2.83 -0.32 -12.21
C LEU A 52 -4.01 -1.24 -11.89
N CYS A 53 -4.60 -1.85 -12.92
CA CYS A 53 -5.77 -2.71 -12.79
C CYS A 53 -5.42 -4.04 -12.11
N PRO A 54 -6.03 -4.38 -10.96
CA PRO A 54 -5.90 -5.69 -10.34
C PRO A 54 -6.56 -6.78 -11.20
N ASP A 55 -6.02 -7.99 -11.13
CA ASP A 55 -6.57 -9.20 -11.76
C ASP A 55 -7.74 -9.77 -10.95
N GLU A 56 -7.69 -9.63 -9.62
CA GLU A 56 -8.80 -9.95 -8.71
C GLU A 56 -8.95 -8.85 -7.65
N GLY A 57 -10.17 -8.68 -7.13
CA GLY A 57 -10.42 -7.68 -6.08
C GLY A 57 -11.90 -7.36 -5.87
N PRO A 58 -12.21 -6.42 -4.95
CA PRO A 58 -13.58 -5.99 -4.68
C PRO A 58 -14.24 -5.44 -5.95
N GLY A 59 -15.42 -5.96 -6.29
CA GLY A 59 -16.16 -5.57 -7.50
C GLY A 59 -15.62 -6.14 -8.82
N LEU A 60 -14.43 -6.76 -8.82
CA LEU A 60 -13.88 -7.47 -9.98
C LEU A 60 -14.13 -8.98 -9.94
N GLY A 61 -14.35 -9.52 -8.73
CA GLY A 61 -14.45 -10.96 -8.50
C GLY A 61 -13.06 -11.60 -8.41
N GLY A 62 -13.01 -12.91 -8.59
CA GLY A 62 -11.80 -13.72 -8.49
C GLY A 62 -12.05 -15.03 -7.74
N SER A 63 -11.06 -15.91 -7.77
CA SER A 63 -11.20 -17.31 -7.31
C SER A 63 -11.05 -17.50 -5.80
N VAL A 64 -10.44 -16.54 -5.11
CA VAL A 64 -10.03 -16.65 -3.68
C VAL A 64 -10.66 -15.57 -2.78
N GLY A 65 -11.73 -14.93 -3.26
CA GLY A 65 -12.49 -13.92 -2.52
C GLY A 65 -13.23 -14.47 -1.29
N PRO A 66 -13.97 -13.63 -0.55
CA PRO A 66 -14.12 -12.18 -0.74
C PRO A 66 -12.81 -11.42 -0.48
N TYR A 67 -12.67 -10.21 -1.05
CA TYR A 67 -11.45 -9.39 -0.98
C TYR A 67 -11.53 -8.24 0.03
N VAL A 68 -12.54 -8.26 0.91
CA VAL A 68 -12.74 -7.30 2.01
C VAL A 68 -12.64 -8.05 3.33
N GLN A 69 -11.79 -7.60 4.25
CA GLN A 69 -11.49 -8.37 5.46
C GLN A 69 -12.67 -8.43 6.44
N SER A 70 -13.51 -7.39 6.52
CA SER A 70 -14.74 -7.43 7.32
C SER A 70 -15.74 -8.52 6.87
N GLU A 71 -15.66 -8.98 5.63
CA GLU A 71 -16.48 -10.08 5.10
C GLU A 71 -15.92 -11.47 5.45
N ARG A 72 -14.70 -11.52 6.02
CA ARG A 72 -13.94 -12.75 6.28
C ARG A 72 -13.80 -13.08 7.77
N ILE A 73 -14.54 -12.40 8.65
CA ILE A 73 -14.40 -12.50 10.12
C ILE A 73 -14.40 -13.94 10.63
N LYS A 74 -15.34 -14.78 10.16
CA LYS A 74 -15.45 -16.18 10.57
C LYS A 74 -14.18 -16.99 10.27
N LEU A 75 -13.53 -16.70 9.15
CA LEU A 75 -12.28 -17.35 8.74
C LEU A 75 -11.16 -17.06 9.75
N TYR A 76 -10.99 -15.80 10.13
CA TYR A 76 -9.95 -15.44 11.09
C TYR A 76 -10.23 -16.01 12.48
N GLN A 77 -11.49 -16.08 12.89
CA GLN A 77 -11.89 -16.73 14.15
C GLN A 77 -11.51 -18.22 14.16
N GLN A 78 -11.67 -18.93 13.03
CA GLN A 78 -11.24 -20.33 12.90
C GLN A 78 -9.73 -20.48 13.07
N TYR A 79 -8.93 -19.61 12.43
CA TYR A 79 -7.47 -19.67 12.58
C TYR A 79 -6.97 -19.23 13.97
N ALA A 80 -7.63 -18.25 14.58
CA ALA A 80 -7.38 -17.91 15.98
C ALA A 80 -7.68 -19.10 16.91
N HIS A 81 -8.71 -19.89 16.61
CA HIS A 81 -9.02 -21.11 17.37
C HIS A 81 -7.93 -22.17 17.19
N LYS A 82 -7.45 -22.41 15.97
CA LYS A 82 -6.32 -23.32 15.72
C LYS A 82 -5.07 -22.92 16.49
N LEU A 83 -4.78 -21.62 16.60
CA LEU A 83 -3.66 -21.11 17.40
C LEU A 83 -3.85 -21.36 18.90
N LEU A 84 -5.09 -21.31 19.40
CA LEU A 84 -5.41 -21.65 20.79
C LEU A 84 -5.23 -23.15 21.05
N GLU A 85 -5.76 -24.00 20.16
CA GLU A 85 -5.67 -25.46 20.24
C GLU A 85 -4.22 -25.96 20.19
N SER A 86 -3.40 -25.38 19.31
CA SER A 86 -1.98 -25.72 19.18
C SER A 86 -1.10 -25.11 20.27
N GLY A 87 -1.68 -24.32 21.19
CA GLY A 87 -0.97 -23.71 22.29
C GLY A 87 -0.07 -22.52 21.91
N HIS A 88 -0.09 -22.05 20.65
CA HIS A 88 0.67 -20.88 20.18
C HIS A 88 -0.01 -19.55 20.54
N ALA A 89 -1.28 -19.58 20.94
CA ALA A 89 -2.01 -18.43 21.45
C ALA A 89 -2.69 -18.74 22.79
N TYR A 90 -3.22 -17.71 23.45
CA TYR A 90 -4.03 -17.85 24.66
C TYR A 90 -5.08 -16.74 24.75
N ARG A 91 -6.10 -16.98 25.59
CA ARG A 91 -7.14 -16.00 25.90
C ARG A 91 -6.65 -15.02 26.95
N CYS A 92 -6.84 -13.73 26.70
CA CYS A 92 -6.50 -12.64 27.61
C CYS A 92 -7.77 -11.90 28.04
N TYR A 93 -7.99 -11.86 29.35
CA TYR A 93 -9.15 -11.24 30.00
C TYR A 93 -8.83 -9.88 30.66
N CYS A 94 -7.66 -9.30 30.35
CA CYS A 94 -7.26 -8.00 30.90
C CYS A 94 -8.15 -6.89 30.36
N SER A 95 -8.70 -6.06 31.27
CA SER A 95 -9.49 -4.89 30.89
C SER A 95 -8.65 -3.78 30.27
N GLU A 96 -9.27 -2.93 29.46
CA GLU A 96 -8.62 -1.76 28.86
C GLU A 96 -8.04 -0.82 29.93
N GLY A 97 -8.80 -0.56 31.01
CA GLY A 97 -8.33 0.27 32.12
C GLY A 97 -7.05 -0.27 32.77
N ARG A 98 -6.90 -1.60 32.90
CA ARG A 98 -5.65 -2.20 33.38
C ARG A 98 -4.50 -1.93 32.40
N LEU A 99 -4.73 -2.13 31.11
CA LEU A 99 -3.72 -1.91 30.07
C LEU A 99 -3.30 -0.45 30.01
N GLU A 100 -4.22 0.49 30.25
CA GLU A 100 -3.93 1.92 30.34
C GLU A 100 -3.05 2.25 31.55
N VAL A 101 -3.34 1.66 32.72
CA VAL A 101 -2.50 1.80 33.92
C VAL A 101 -1.08 1.28 33.66
N LEU A 102 -0.94 0.10 33.05
CA LEU A 102 0.38 -0.44 32.66
C LEU A 102 1.12 0.53 31.74
N ARG A 103 0.44 1.04 30.71
CA ARG A 103 1.02 2.00 29.77
C ARG A 103 1.48 3.29 30.46
N LYS A 104 0.65 3.88 31.33
CA LYS A 104 0.99 5.10 32.08
C LYS A 104 2.18 4.89 33.01
N ASN A 105 2.25 3.73 33.68
CA ASN A 105 3.37 3.39 34.56
C ASN A 105 4.68 3.23 33.77
N ALA A 106 4.67 2.51 32.65
CA ALA A 106 5.84 2.36 31.78
C ALA A 106 6.36 3.72 31.30
N LEU A 107 5.46 4.59 30.80
CA LEU A 107 5.82 5.94 30.36
C LEU A 107 6.41 6.80 31.50
N ARG A 108 5.83 6.74 32.70
CA ARG A 108 6.35 7.45 33.89
C ARG A 108 7.77 6.98 34.24
N ASN A 109 8.05 5.70 34.06
CA ASN A 109 9.35 5.09 34.33
C ASN A 109 10.32 5.18 33.14
N ARG A 110 9.94 5.81 32.02
CA ARG A 110 10.71 5.88 30.76
C ARG A 110 11.02 4.50 30.16
N GLU A 111 10.14 3.54 30.40
CA GLU A 111 10.19 2.19 29.82
C GLU A 111 9.30 2.10 28.56
N VAL A 112 9.61 1.15 27.67
CA VAL A 112 8.78 0.86 26.50
C VAL A 112 7.45 0.24 26.95
N PRO A 113 6.29 0.86 26.66
CA PRO A 113 5.02 0.29 27.05
C PRO A 113 4.75 -1.03 26.32
N ARG A 114 4.56 -2.11 27.07
CA ARG A 114 4.24 -3.43 26.53
C ARG A 114 3.24 -4.16 27.42
N TYR A 115 2.55 -5.13 26.82
CA TYR A 115 1.75 -6.06 27.60
C TYR A 115 2.68 -6.92 28.46
N ASP A 116 2.29 -7.16 29.70
CA ASP A 116 3.11 -7.86 30.69
C ASP A 116 2.92 -9.38 30.65
N ASN A 117 2.31 -9.91 29.58
CA ASN A 117 2.08 -11.33 29.34
C ASN A 117 1.30 -12.04 30.46
N ARG A 118 0.61 -11.28 31.33
CA ARG A 118 -0.06 -11.79 32.54
C ARG A 118 -0.96 -12.99 32.28
N CYS A 119 -1.65 -13.01 31.15
CA CYS A 119 -2.60 -14.06 30.85
C CYS A 119 -2.00 -15.35 30.25
N ARG A 120 -0.67 -15.43 30.02
CA ARG A 120 0.01 -16.63 29.49
C ARG A 120 -0.25 -17.88 30.33
N SER A 121 -0.25 -17.73 31.65
CA SER A 121 -0.31 -18.83 32.62
C SER A 121 -1.49 -18.68 33.59
N LEU A 122 -2.64 -18.21 33.11
CA LEU A 122 -3.83 -18.12 33.96
C LEU A 122 -4.25 -19.52 34.42
N PRO A 123 -4.46 -19.73 35.74
CA PRO A 123 -5.00 -20.98 36.22
C PRO A 123 -6.43 -21.20 35.73
N GLN A 124 -6.82 -22.47 35.61
CA GLN A 124 -8.16 -22.86 35.22
C GLN A 124 -9.18 -22.28 36.23
N GLY A 125 -10.25 -21.64 35.74
CA GLY A 125 -11.25 -20.97 36.59
C GLY A 125 -10.92 -19.53 37.01
N ALA A 126 -9.77 -18.96 36.58
CA ALA A 126 -9.41 -17.57 36.89
C ALA A 126 -10.23 -16.50 36.15
N HIS A 127 -11.21 -16.91 35.33
CA HIS A 127 -12.10 -16.04 34.58
C HIS A 127 -13.55 -16.50 34.77
N LYS A 128 -14.49 -15.56 34.62
CA LYS A 128 -15.91 -15.87 34.67
C LYS A 128 -16.35 -16.48 33.35
N GLU A 129 -17.28 -17.42 33.40
CA GLU A 129 -17.93 -17.94 32.21
C GLU A 129 -18.59 -16.80 31.42
N GLY A 130 -18.45 -16.80 30.10
CA GLY A 130 -18.94 -15.72 29.23
C GLY A 130 -18.17 -14.40 29.32
N GLN A 131 -17.09 -14.30 30.09
CA GLN A 131 -16.29 -13.07 30.17
C GLN A 131 -15.64 -12.76 28.80
N PRO A 132 -15.78 -11.52 28.28
CA PRO A 132 -15.12 -11.13 27.04
C PRO A 132 -13.60 -11.28 27.13
N TYR A 133 -12.98 -11.72 26.04
CA TYR A 133 -11.54 -11.92 25.95
C TYR A 133 -11.00 -11.52 24.59
N THR A 134 -9.70 -11.26 24.56
CA THR A 134 -8.91 -11.18 23.32
C THR A 134 -8.09 -12.46 23.16
N VAL A 135 -7.71 -12.81 21.94
CA VAL A 135 -6.71 -13.86 21.68
C VAL A 135 -5.37 -13.19 21.44
N ARG A 136 -4.34 -13.62 22.16
CA ARG A 136 -2.97 -13.11 22.02
C ARG A 136 -2.03 -14.20 21.51
N LEU A 137 -1.15 -13.83 20.58
CA LEU A 137 -0.07 -14.68 20.10
C LEU A 137 1.03 -14.76 21.16
N LYS A 138 1.50 -15.96 21.49
CA LYS A 138 2.67 -16.14 22.35
C LYS A 138 3.93 -15.84 21.54
N LEU A 139 4.60 -14.73 21.83
CA LEU A 139 5.92 -14.48 21.27
C LEU A 139 6.94 -15.44 21.88
N THR A 140 7.76 -16.06 21.03
CA THR A 140 8.94 -16.82 21.46
C THR A 140 10.12 -15.88 21.63
N GLU A 141 10.96 -16.14 22.63
CA GLU A 141 12.19 -15.39 22.85
C GLU A 141 13.27 -15.80 21.85
N GLY A 142 14.19 -14.87 21.58
CA GLY A 142 15.35 -15.10 20.73
C GLY A 142 15.29 -14.41 19.38
N ASP A 143 16.46 -14.40 18.73
CA ASP A 143 16.65 -13.80 17.42
C ASP A 143 15.90 -14.56 16.34
N LEU A 144 15.09 -13.85 15.57
CA LEU A 144 14.47 -14.35 14.36
C LEU A 144 15.10 -13.66 13.16
N THR A 145 15.73 -14.45 12.30
CA THR A 145 16.34 -13.99 11.05
C THR A 145 15.45 -14.33 9.86
N PHE A 146 15.32 -13.41 8.92
CA PHE A 146 14.71 -13.64 7.62
C PHE A 146 15.46 -12.91 6.52
N GLU A 147 15.38 -13.45 5.30
CA GLU A 147 15.92 -12.81 4.11
C GLU A 147 14.92 -11.81 3.54
N ASP A 148 15.33 -10.55 3.47
CA ASP A 148 14.61 -9.46 2.83
C ASP A 148 15.19 -9.21 1.44
N GLY A 149 14.36 -9.20 0.40
CA GLY A 149 14.86 -9.01 -0.96
C GLY A 149 15.46 -7.62 -1.22
N VAL A 150 15.17 -6.61 -0.38
CA VAL A 150 15.74 -5.26 -0.49
C VAL A 150 16.85 -5.02 0.53
N HIS A 151 16.68 -5.54 1.74
CA HIS A 151 17.57 -5.24 2.88
C HIS A 151 18.57 -6.37 3.20
N GLY A 152 18.49 -7.52 2.52
CA GLY A 152 19.29 -8.71 2.83
C GLY A 152 18.86 -9.38 4.14
N PRO A 153 19.78 -10.06 4.86
CA PRO A 153 19.44 -10.73 6.11
C PRO A 153 19.09 -9.72 7.20
N VAL A 154 17.89 -9.86 7.79
CA VAL A 154 17.39 -9.02 8.88
C VAL A 154 17.14 -9.91 10.10
N THR A 155 17.78 -9.57 11.22
CA THR A 155 17.65 -10.29 12.50
C THR A 155 17.01 -9.38 13.54
N LEU A 156 15.92 -9.84 14.17
CA LEU A 156 15.19 -9.09 15.19
C LEU A 156 14.72 -10.01 16.32
N ASP A 157 14.89 -9.57 17.57
CA ASP A 157 14.20 -10.13 18.73
C ASP A 157 13.08 -9.18 19.19
N ILE A 158 11.88 -9.45 18.70
CA ILE A 158 10.69 -8.66 19.03
C ILE A 158 10.21 -8.86 20.47
N SER A 159 10.58 -9.97 21.12
CA SER A 159 10.13 -10.28 22.49
C SER A 159 10.76 -9.34 23.54
N GLN A 160 11.92 -8.77 23.23
CA GLN A 160 12.59 -7.79 24.09
C GLN A 160 11.85 -6.45 24.13
N THR A 161 11.14 -6.09 23.07
CA THR A 161 10.54 -4.76 22.91
C THR A 161 9.01 -4.79 22.93
N GLU A 162 8.40 -5.94 22.67
CA GLU A 162 6.95 -6.13 22.65
C GLU A 162 6.48 -7.19 23.65
N GLY A 163 5.26 -7.01 24.14
CA GLY A 163 4.51 -8.06 24.81
C GLY A 163 3.63 -8.80 23.80
N ASP A 164 3.01 -9.89 24.22
CA ASP A 164 2.20 -10.73 23.36
C ASP A 164 1.09 -9.94 22.64
N PRO A 165 1.14 -9.82 21.30
CA PRO A 165 0.22 -8.99 20.57
C PRO A 165 -1.16 -9.65 20.49
N VAL A 166 -2.20 -8.82 20.44
CA VAL A 166 -3.56 -9.28 20.13
C VAL A 166 -3.61 -9.71 18.66
N VAL A 167 -4.17 -10.89 18.40
CA VAL A 167 -4.46 -11.41 17.06
C VAL A 167 -5.96 -11.44 16.76
N LEU A 168 -6.80 -11.58 17.80
CA LEU A 168 -8.25 -11.47 17.72
C LEU A 168 -8.75 -10.58 18.85
N LYS A 169 -9.51 -9.54 18.51
CA LYS A 169 -10.15 -8.63 19.45
C LYS A 169 -11.39 -9.27 20.10
N SER A 170 -11.89 -8.68 21.17
CA SER A 170 -13.07 -9.16 21.90
C SER A 170 -14.39 -8.97 21.16
N ASP A 171 -14.42 -8.07 20.18
CA ASP A 171 -15.53 -7.89 19.22
C ASP A 171 -15.54 -8.97 18.12
N GLY A 172 -14.58 -9.90 18.15
CA GLY A 172 -14.44 -10.99 17.19
C GLY A 172 -13.71 -10.62 15.89
N PHE A 173 -13.33 -9.36 15.69
CA PHE A 173 -12.51 -8.95 14.55
C PHE A 173 -11.04 -9.33 14.76
N PRO A 174 -10.31 -9.70 13.69
CA PRO A 174 -8.87 -9.91 13.77
C PRO A 174 -8.13 -8.58 13.96
N THR A 175 -6.87 -8.66 14.35
CA THR A 175 -5.92 -7.56 14.10
C THR A 175 -5.28 -7.72 12.72
N TYR A 176 -4.62 -6.66 12.24
CA TYR A 176 -3.83 -6.68 11.02
C TYR A 176 -2.92 -7.92 10.91
N HIS A 177 -2.26 -8.31 12.00
CA HIS A 177 -1.29 -9.41 11.97
C HIS A 177 -1.93 -10.74 11.59
N LEU A 178 -3.08 -11.10 12.19
CA LEU A 178 -3.77 -12.34 11.87
C LEU A 178 -4.40 -12.29 10.49
N ALA A 179 -5.08 -11.18 10.18
CA ALA A 179 -5.79 -11.04 8.91
C ALA A 179 -4.83 -11.08 7.72
N CYS A 180 -3.69 -10.36 7.80
CA CYS A 180 -2.64 -10.35 6.79
C CYS A 180 -2.10 -11.76 6.52
N VAL A 181 -1.67 -12.50 7.56
CA VAL A 181 -1.07 -13.84 7.37
C VAL A 181 -2.07 -14.85 6.83
N VAL A 182 -3.30 -14.85 7.35
CA VAL A 182 -4.35 -15.76 6.89
C VAL A 182 -4.70 -15.48 5.43
N ASP A 183 -4.87 -14.20 5.07
CA ASP A 183 -5.26 -13.86 3.71
C ASP A 183 -4.12 -14.03 2.72
N ASP A 184 -2.89 -13.65 3.06
CA ASP A 184 -1.73 -13.87 2.20
C ASP A 184 -1.58 -15.35 1.86
N ARG A 185 -1.76 -16.24 2.85
CA ARG A 185 -1.76 -17.69 2.63
C ARG A 185 -2.89 -18.14 1.72
N LEU A 186 -4.13 -17.76 2.03
CA LEU A 186 -5.32 -18.28 1.36
C LEU A 186 -5.56 -17.67 -0.02
N MET A 187 -5.00 -16.49 -0.27
CA MET A 187 -4.99 -15.84 -1.58
C MET A 187 -3.77 -16.22 -2.42
N GLY A 188 -2.90 -17.12 -1.92
CA GLY A 188 -1.75 -17.62 -2.67
C GLY A 188 -0.64 -16.58 -2.91
N VAL A 189 -0.50 -15.60 -2.02
CA VAL A 189 0.55 -14.58 -2.12
C VAL A 189 1.93 -15.23 -2.02
N THR A 190 2.76 -15.05 -3.04
CA THR A 190 4.13 -15.58 -3.09
C THR A 190 5.18 -14.55 -2.66
N ASP A 191 4.89 -13.27 -2.90
CA ASP A 191 5.81 -12.15 -2.72
C ASP A 191 5.07 -10.97 -2.09
N VAL A 192 5.62 -10.45 -1.00
CA VAL A 192 5.07 -9.31 -0.26
C VAL A 192 6.00 -8.12 -0.44
N LEU A 193 5.65 -7.22 -1.37
CA LEU A 193 6.32 -5.93 -1.55
C LEU A 193 5.55 -4.86 -0.76
N ARG A 194 6.12 -4.36 0.34
CA ARG A 194 5.46 -3.37 1.22
C ARG A 194 6.44 -2.38 1.81
N GLY A 195 5.96 -1.26 2.38
CA GLY A 195 6.85 -0.28 3.01
C GLY A 195 7.68 -0.85 4.18
N VAL A 196 8.94 -0.41 4.31
CA VAL A 196 9.88 -0.84 5.36
C VAL A 196 9.41 -0.59 6.79
N GLU A 197 8.43 0.30 6.98
CA GLU A 197 7.76 0.48 8.26
C GLU A 197 7.05 -0.79 8.77
N TRP A 198 6.75 -1.75 7.89
CA TRP A 198 6.17 -3.04 8.26
C TRP A 198 7.22 -4.14 8.52
N GLN A 199 8.51 -3.87 8.31
CA GLN A 199 9.58 -4.86 8.47
C GLN A 199 9.66 -5.39 9.91
N VAL A 200 9.42 -4.52 10.89
CA VAL A 200 9.35 -4.87 12.32
C VAL A 200 8.18 -5.82 12.65
N SER A 201 7.18 -5.92 11.77
CA SER A 201 6.07 -6.87 11.93
C SER A 201 6.36 -8.24 11.32
N THR A 202 7.38 -8.37 10.46
CA THR A 202 7.69 -9.61 9.76
C THR A 202 8.02 -10.76 10.71
N PRO A 203 8.79 -10.59 11.80
CA PRO A 203 8.99 -11.68 12.76
C PRO A 203 7.70 -12.20 13.37
N LYS A 204 6.72 -11.32 13.69
CA LYS A 204 5.38 -11.73 14.15
C LYS A 204 4.63 -12.53 13.10
N HIS A 205 4.73 -12.11 11.83
CA HIS A 205 4.10 -12.82 10.71
C HIS A 205 4.73 -14.19 10.52
N LEU A 206 6.06 -14.31 10.59
CA LEU A 206 6.78 -15.58 10.50
C LEU A 206 6.39 -16.54 11.63
N MET A 207 6.28 -16.05 12.87
CA MET A 207 5.76 -16.84 13.99
C MET A 207 4.34 -17.36 13.72
N LEU A 208 3.45 -16.54 13.14
CA LEU A 208 2.10 -16.96 12.78
C LEU A 208 2.10 -18.01 11.66
N TYR A 209 2.92 -17.83 10.61
CA TYR A 209 3.09 -18.82 9.56
C TYR A 209 3.55 -20.17 10.14
N HIS A 210 4.60 -20.17 10.96
CA HIS A 210 5.11 -21.38 11.60
C HIS A 210 4.09 -22.03 12.54
N ALA A 211 3.40 -21.23 13.37
CA ALA A 211 2.37 -21.73 14.29
C ALA A 211 1.17 -22.37 13.58
N LEU A 212 0.90 -21.97 12.33
CA LEU A 212 -0.16 -22.52 11.48
C LEU A 212 0.35 -23.61 10.52
N GLY A 213 1.64 -23.98 10.60
CA GLY A 213 2.26 -24.99 9.74
C GLY A 213 2.38 -24.56 8.28
N TRP A 214 2.56 -23.27 8.03
CA TRP A 214 2.61 -22.68 6.69
C TRP A 214 4.00 -22.15 6.34
N GLN A 215 4.33 -22.21 5.06
CA GLN A 215 5.50 -21.55 4.50
C GLN A 215 5.19 -20.07 4.24
N PRO A 216 6.03 -19.14 4.70
CA PRO A 216 5.85 -17.72 4.46
C PRO A 216 6.18 -17.33 3.00
N PRO A 217 5.62 -16.23 2.49
CA PRO A 217 6.03 -15.64 1.22
C PRO A 217 7.43 -15.01 1.33
N ARG A 218 7.99 -14.63 0.18
CA ARG A 218 9.20 -13.78 0.15
C ARG A 218 8.82 -12.34 0.52
N PHE A 219 9.68 -11.67 1.28
CA PHE A 219 9.43 -10.30 1.72
C PHE A 219 10.40 -9.32 1.05
N TRP A 220 9.85 -8.19 0.60
CA TRP A 220 10.59 -7.11 -0.03
C TRP A 220 10.15 -5.79 0.61
N HIS A 221 10.97 -5.23 1.48
CA HIS A 221 10.61 -4.01 2.19
C HIS A 221 11.08 -2.76 1.45
N LEU A 222 10.14 -2.04 0.83
CA LEU A 222 10.39 -0.83 0.05
C LEU A 222 10.83 0.32 0.96
N PRO A 223 11.91 1.06 0.61
CA PRO A 223 12.46 2.12 1.43
C PRO A 223 11.46 3.28 1.64
N LEU A 224 11.62 4.07 2.70
CA LEU A 224 10.73 5.20 2.96
C LEU A 224 10.79 6.26 1.84
N LEU A 225 9.64 6.84 1.51
CA LEU A 225 9.57 8.09 0.76
C LEU A 225 9.74 9.26 1.72
N LEU A 226 10.62 10.17 1.34
CA LEU A 226 10.89 11.42 2.03
C LEU A 226 10.48 12.60 1.15
N ASN A 227 10.12 13.70 1.79
CA ASN A 227 10.03 15.00 1.16
C ASN A 227 11.44 15.46 0.69
N GLN A 228 11.47 16.48 -0.16
CA GLN A 228 12.73 17.08 -0.62
C GLN A 228 13.58 17.62 0.55
N ASP A 229 12.92 18.12 1.60
CA ASP A 229 13.52 18.58 2.87
C ASP A 229 14.04 17.42 3.77
N GLY A 230 13.86 16.17 3.37
CA GLY A 230 14.32 14.97 4.10
C GLY A 230 13.35 14.49 5.19
N THR A 231 12.26 15.21 5.46
CA THR A 231 11.24 14.75 6.41
C THR A 231 10.42 13.60 5.83
N LYS A 232 9.86 12.74 6.68
CA LYS A 232 8.99 11.64 6.23
C LYS A 232 7.76 12.22 5.49
N LEU A 233 7.43 11.63 4.35
CA LEU A 233 6.20 11.94 3.62
C LEU A 233 5.00 11.75 4.55
N SER A 234 4.36 12.84 4.97
CA SER A 234 3.29 12.77 5.97
C SER A 234 1.94 12.58 5.29
N LYS A 235 1.07 11.76 5.90
CA LYS A 235 -0.32 11.59 5.46
C LYS A 235 -1.19 12.84 5.67
N ARG A 236 -0.69 13.87 6.37
CA ARG A 236 -1.45 15.05 6.81
C ARG A 236 -1.17 16.31 6.02
N ARG A 237 -0.16 16.32 5.15
CA ARG A 237 0.03 17.44 4.22
C ARG A 237 -0.81 17.13 2.98
N ASP A 238 -1.80 17.97 2.72
CA ASP A 238 -2.82 17.75 1.69
C ASP A 238 -2.26 17.73 0.26
N ASP A 239 -1.12 18.36 0.01
CA ASP A 239 -0.37 18.44 -1.26
C ASP A 239 0.10 17.11 -1.85
N ILE A 240 0.08 16.00 -1.10
CA ILE A 240 0.68 14.71 -1.52
C ILE A 240 -0.37 13.59 -1.63
N GLN A 241 -1.65 13.94 -1.61
CA GLN A 241 -2.71 12.99 -1.96
C GLN A 241 -2.80 12.83 -3.48
N VAL A 242 -2.96 11.59 -3.94
CA VAL A 242 -3.05 11.28 -5.38
C VAL A 242 -4.21 12.04 -6.02
N ASN A 243 -5.35 12.13 -5.34
CA ASN A 243 -6.52 12.85 -5.83
C ASN A 243 -6.24 14.34 -6.06
N LYS A 244 -5.44 14.98 -5.21
CA LYS A 244 -5.10 16.39 -5.39
C LYS A 244 -4.20 16.62 -6.59
N LEU A 245 -3.22 15.74 -6.82
CA LEU A 245 -2.38 15.81 -8.02
C LEU A 245 -3.23 15.62 -9.30
N ARG A 246 -4.21 14.70 -9.24
CA ARG A 246 -5.18 14.51 -10.32
C ARG A 246 -6.05 15.76 -10.53
N GLU A 247 -6.58 16.38 -9.46
CA GLU A 247 -7.36 17.63 -9.52
C GLU A 247 -6.54 18.81 -10.06
N GLN A 248 -5.22 18.81 -9.82
CA GLN A 248 -4.28 19.79 -10.39
C GLN A 248 -3.96 19.54 -11.88
N GLY A 249 -4.50 18.47 -12.48
CA GLY A 249 -4.33 18.16 -13.89
C GLY A 249 -3.06 17.38 -14.23
N PHE A 250 -2.37 16.80 -13.25
CA PHE A 250 -1.23 15.92 -13.53
C PHE A 250 -1.72 14.57 -14.06
N SER A 251 -1.10 14.11 -15.15
CA SER A 251 -1.32 12.77 -15.71
C SER A 251 -0.85 11.68 -14.75
N SER A 252 -1.47 10.51 -14.87
CA SER A 252 -1.07 9.37 -14.05
C SER A 252 0.36 8.93 -14.35
N GLU A 253 0.75 8.99 -15.62
CA GLU A 253 2.04 8.60 -16.15
C GLU A 253 3.15 9.49 -15.61
N ALA A 254 2.91 10.80 -15.47
CA ALA A 254 3.85 11.71 -14.81
C ALA A 254 4.02 11.35 -13.32
N VAL A 255 2.93 11.03 -12.62
CA VAL A 255 2.97 10.62 -11.21
C VAL A 255 3.70 9.29 -11.04
N LEU A 256 3.44 8.30 -11.90
CA LEU A 256 4.12 7.00 -11.85
C LEU A 256 5.62 7.16 -12.15
N ASN A 257 5.99 7.97 -13.15
CA ASN A 257 7.40 8.26 -13.43
C ASN A 257 8.11 8.95 -12.25
N LEU A 258 7.43 9.87 -11.56
CA LEU A 258 7.97 10.48 -10.34
C LEU A 258 8.27 9.42 -9.26
N LEU A 259 7.38 8.43 -9.11
CA LEU A 259 7.54 7.34 -8.14
C LEU A 259 8.66 6.36 -8.53
N VAL A 260 8.82 6.08 -9.83
CA VAL A 260 9.92 5.26 -10.37
C VAL A 260 11.28 5.91 -10.09
N LEU A 261 11.38 7.24 -10.27
CA LEU A 261 12.60 7.99 -9.95
C LEU A 261 12.94 7.95 -8.44
N ALA A 262 11.95 7.69 -7.58
CA ALA A 262 12.06 7.68 -6.12
C ALA A 262 11.82 6.29 -5.50
N GLY A 263 12.48 5.25 -6.02
CA GLY A 263 12.44 3.92 -5.38
C GLY A 263 13.42 2.87 -5.90
N GLY A 264 14.21 3.17 -6.93
CA GLY A 264 15.12 2.19 -7.53
C GLY A 264 14.35 1.19 -8.40
N GLY A 265 14.99 0.09 -8.75
CA GLY A 265 14.38 -0.96 -9.57
C GLY A 265 14.44 -0.73 -11.08
N PHE A 266 15.17 0.27 -11.56
CA PHE A 266 15.25 0.63 -12.99
C PHE A 266 16.68 0.99 -13.42
N GLY A 267 17.72 0.57 -12.69
CA GLY A 267 19.09 0.99 -12.96
C GLY A 267 19.31 2.52 -12.91
N LYS A 268 20.34 3.02 -13.61
CA LYS A 268 20.61 4.47 -13.73
C LYS A 268 19.65 5.09 -14.74
N GLN A 269 18.79 6.00 -14.26
CA GLN A 269 17.85 6.73 -15.10
C GLN A 269 18.41 8.11 -15.50
N GLY A 270 18.21 8.51 -16.75
CA GLY A 270 18.57 9.84 -17.25
C GLY A 270 17.64 10.95 -16.74
N LYS A 271 18.05 12.21 -16.85
CA LYS A 271 17.21 13.37 -16.46
C LYS A 271 15.96 13.55 -17.34
N ASP A 272 16.04 13.14 -18.59
CA ASP A 272 14.96 13.28 -19.59
C ASP A 272 14.26 11.94 -19.89
N GLN A 273 14.50 10.93 -19.05
CA GLN A 273 13.88 9.62 -19.25
C GLN A 273 12.44 9.65 -18.75
N PHE A 274 11.54 9.31 -19.66
CA PHE A 274 10.13 9.09 -19.40
C PHE A 274 9.79 7.69 -19.89
N LEU A 275 9.08 6.92 -19.07
CA LEU A 275 8.69 5.55 -19.38
C LEU A 275 7.16 5.46 -19.42
N GLN A 276 6.64 4.80 -20.45
CA GLN A 276 5.26 4.33 -20.46
C GLN A 276 5.13 3.11 -19.54
N LEU A 277 3.92 2.84 -19.04
CA LEU A 277 3.69 1.74 -18.10
C LEU A 277 4.17 0.35 -18.63
N PRO A 278 3.97 -0.01 -19.91
CA PRO A 278 4.53 -1.25 -20.47
C PRO A 278 6.07 -1.29 -20.41
N GLU A 279 6.74 -0.17 -20.71
CA GLU A 279 8.20 -0.08 -20.62
C GLU A 279 8.67 -0.17 -19.16
N MET A 280 7.88 0.36 -18.21
CA MET A 280 8.16 0.19 -16.79
C MET A 280 8.12 -1.30 -16.41
N VAL A 281 7.14 -2.06 -16.90
CA VAL A 281 7.04 -3.51 -16.64
C VAL A 281 8.27 -4.23 -17.16
N GLU A 282 8.68 -3.96 -18.40
CA GLU A 282 9.85 -4.61 -19.01
C GLU A 282 11.15 -4.30 -18.25
N LYS A 283 11.35 -3.02 -17.91
CA LYS A 283 12.61 -2.53 -17.30
C LYS A 283 12.70 -2.78 -15.79
N PHE A 284 11.57 -2.94 -15.09
CA PHE A 284 11.57 -3.08 -13.63
C PHE A 284 12.40 -4.28 -13.17
N SER A 285 13.35 -4.11 -12.28
CA SER A 285 14.15 -5.22 -11.71
C SER A 285 14.09 -5.13 -10.18
N PRO A 286 13.54 -6.14 -9.48
CA PRO A 286 13.52 -6.12 -8.02
C PRO A 286 14.93 -6.11 -7.41
N ASP A 287 15.93 -6.67 -8.10
CA ASP A 287 17.33 -6.69 -7.65
C ASP A 287 17.99 -5.31 -7.68
N ASP A 288 17.43 -4.37 -8.45
CA ASP A 288 17.90 -2.97 -8.52
C ASP A 288 17.24 -2.07 -7.47
N LEU A 289 16.41 -2.63 -6.58
CA LEU A 289 15.82 -1.90 -5.46
C LEU A 289 16.90 -1.48 -4.48
N LYS A 290 16.76 -0.27 -3.93
CA LYS A 290 17.75 0.30 -3.00
C LYS A 290 17.15 0.35 -1.60
N ALA A 291 17.92 -0.08 -0.59
CA ALA A 291 17.52 -0.03 0.81
C ALA A 291 17.41 1.40 1.38
N GLY A 292 18.11 2.38 0.76
CA GLY A 292 18.13 3.76 1.25
C GLY A 292 16.82 4.51 1.00
N SER A 293 16.42 5.34 1.96
CA SER A 293 15.26 6.23 1.83
C SER A 293 15.35 7.10 0.55
N CYS A 294 14.21 7.28 -0.13
CA CYS A 294 14.13 7.95 -1.40
C CYS A 294 13.45 9.32 -1.25
N ARG A 295 14.11 10.39 -1.69
CA ARG A 295 13.50 11.72 -1.72
C ARG A 295 12.64 11.87 -2.97
N LEU A 296 11.42 12.36 -2.78
CA LEU A 296 10.55 12.78 -3.88
C LEU A 296 10.93 14.20 -4.30
N ASP A 297 11.31 14.33 -5.56
CA ASP A 297 11.58 15.61 -6.21
C ASP A 297 10.33 16.07 -6.97
N THR A 298 9.37 16.64 -6.23
CA THR A 298 8.08 17.06 -6.78
C THR A 298 8.20 18.18 -7.81
N GLU A 299 9.32 18.92 -7.83
CA GLU A 299 9.58 19.95 -8.84
C GLU A 299 9.69 19.35 -10.25
N ARG A 300 10.08 18.07 -10.36
CA ARG A 300 10.13 17.36 -11.65
C ARG A 300 8.75 17.01 -12.21
N LEU A 301 7.69 17.06 -11.40
CA LEU A 301 6.36 16.61 -11.83
C LEU A 301 5.85 17.41 -13.03
N GLN A 302 6.11 18.72 -13.09
CA GLN A 302 5.77 19.56 -14.23
C GLN A 302 6.51 19.13 -15.51
N SER A 303 7.81 18.83 -15.38
CA SER A 303 8.63 18.37 -16.50
C SER A 303 8.18 16.98 -16.99
N LEU A 304 7.86 16.07 -16.07
CA LEU A 304 7.34 14.73 -16.41
C LEU A 304 5.97 14.81 -17.08
N ASN A 305 5.09 15.69 -16.62
CA ASN A 305 3.80 15.92 -17.26
C ASN A 305 3.97 16.47 -18.68
N ARG A 306 4.92 17.39 -18.87
CA ARG A 306 5.30 17.89 -20.19
C ARG A 306 5.78 16.77 -21.12
N LEU A 307 6.65 15.88 -20.63
CA LEU A 307 7.15 14.74 -21.39
C LEU A 307 6.03 13.76 -21.76
N HIS A 308 5.08 13.50 -20.85
CA HIS A 308 3.90 12.70 -21.13
C HIS A 308 3.08 13.29 -22.29
N LEU A 309 2.78 14.60 -22.23
CA LEU A 309 2.02 15.29 -23.26
C LEU A 309 2.73 15.25 -24.62
N GLN A 310 4.04 15.48 -24.63
CA GLN A 310 4.87 15.35 -25.84
C GLN A 310 4.83 13.92 -26.41
N SER A 311 4.93 12.91 -25.55
CA SER A 311 4.84 11.50 -25.96
C SER A 311 3.48 11.16 -26.58
N CYS A 312 2.39 11.70 -26.04
CA CYS A 312 1.05 11.47 -26.59
C CYS A 312 0.88 12.13 -27.96
N LEU A 313 1.30 13.40 -28.08
CA LEU A 313 1.22 14.18 -29.33
C LEU A 313 2.13 13.63 -30.45
N ALA A 314 3.11 12.79 -30.11
CA ALA A 314 3.98 12.14 -31.08
C ALA A 314 3.32 10.94 -31.79
N SER A 315 2.11 10.54 -31.38
CA SER A 315 1.37 9.41 -31.96
C SER A 315 -0.09 9.78 -32.23
N GLU A 316 -0.69 9.20 -33.27
CA GLU A 316 -2.12 9.43 -33.57
C GLU A 316 -3.02 8.92 -32.44
N ASP A 317 -2.77 7.71 -31.94
CA ASP A 317 -3.52 7.12 -30.82
C ASP A 317 -3.40 7.94 -29.53
N GLY A 318 -2.20 8.42 -29.21
CA GLY A 318 -1.96 9.26 -28.03
C GLY A 318 -2.63 10.63 -28.16
N THR A 319 -2.65 11.21 -29.36
CA THR A 319 -3.36 12.47 -29.64
C THR A 319 -4.87 12.29 -29.48
N LEU A 320 -5.42 11.19 -29.98
CA LEU A 320 -6.82 10.84 -29.83
C LEU A 320 -7.19 10.63 -28.35
N LEU A 321 -6.33 9.94 -27.59
CA LEU A 321 -6.51 9.75 -26.14
C LEU A 321 -6.55 11.09 -25.40
N LEU A 322 -5.60 11.99 -25.67
CA LEU A 322 -5.58 13.32 -25.07
C LEU A 322 -6.83 14.12 -25.44
N ALA A 323 -7.28 14.05 -26.70
CA ALA A 323 -8.48 14.74 -27.14
C ALA A 323 -9.72 14.29 -26.35
N ARG A 324 -9.89 12.98 -26.14
CA ARG A 324 -10.97 12.41 -25.33
C ARG A 324 -10.89 12.84 -23.87
N GLN A 325 -9.70 12.81 -23.28
CA GLN A 325 -9.49 13.25 -21.90
C GLN A 325 -9.85 14.73 -21.72
N LEU A 326 -9.43 15.59 -22.66
CA LEU A 326 -9.80 17.01 -22.65
C LEU A 326 -11.31 17.20 -22.82
N GLN A 327 -11.95 16.40 -23.67
CA GLN A 327 -13.38 16.45 -23.89
C GLN A 327 -14.18 16.14 -22.62
N GLU A 328 -13.71 15.21 -21.78
CA GLU A 328 -14.31 14.93 -20.47
C GLU A 328 -14.12 16.05 -19.44
N LEU A 329 -13.02 16.80 -19.56
CA LEU A 329 -12.68 17.90 -18.65
C LEU A 329 -13.38 19.22 -19.02
N LEU A 330 -13.75 19.40 -20.28
CA LEU A 330 -14.43 20.61 -20.74
C LEU A 330 -15.88 20.64 -20.19
N PRO A 331 -16.36 21.78 -19.66
CA PRO A 331 -17.75 21.92 -19.24
C PRO A 331 -18.72 21.61 -20.38
N ARG A 332 -19.83 20.92 -20.11
CA ARG A 332 -20.87 20.59 -21.11
C ARG A 332 -21.39 21.80 -21.90
N GLN A 333 -21.30 23.00 -21.33
CA GLN A 333 -21.68 24.26 -21.98
C GLN A 333 -20.68 24.73 -23.06
N GLN A 334 -19.40 24.31 -22.98
CA GLN A 334 -18.35 24.58 -23.98
C GLN A 334 -18.18 23.42 -24.98
N LEU A 335 -18.61 22.21 -24.62
CA LEU A 335 -18.61 21.03 -25.51
C LEU A 335 -19.47 21.17 -26.76
N GLY A 336 -20.51 22.02 -26.72
CA GLY A 336 -21.39 22.25 -27.87
C GLY A 336 -20.70 22.92 -29.07
N SER A 337 -19.51 23.52 -28.87
CA SER A 337 -18.75 24.23 -29.90
C SER A 337 -17.52 23.50 -30.42
N PHE A 338 -17.09 22.39 -29.82
CA PHE A 338 -15.86 21.68 -30.21
C PHE A 338 -16.09 20.16 -30.30
N THR A 339 -15.92 19.61 -31.50
CA THR A 339 -15.91 18.16 -31.75
C THR A 339 -14.56 17.55 -31.38
N GLU A 340 -14.48 16.22 -31.24
CA GLU A 340 -13.20 15.49 -31.05
C GLU A 340 -12.17 15.87 -32.14
N ARG A 341 -12.64 16.07 -33.38
CA ARG A 341 -11.79 16.53 -34.50
C ARG A 341 -11.25 17.94 -34.31
N ASP A 342 -12.04 18.84 -33.74
CA ASP A 342 -11.60 20.22 -33.48
C ASP A 342 -10.53 20.25 -32.39
N ILE A 343 -10.69 19.44 -31.34
CA ILE A 343 -9.68 19.29 -30.28
C ILE A 343 -8.37 18.71 -30.85
N ILE A 344 -8.45 17.66 -31.66
CA ILE A 344 -7.28 17.07 -32.34
C ILE A 344 -6.58 18.12 -33.22
N HIS A 345 -7.34 18.90 -33.98
CA HIS A 345 -6.80 19.96 -34.83
C HIS A 345 -5.99 20.98 -34.01
N VAL A 346 -6.53 21.43 -32.87
CA VAL A 346 -5.82 22.35 -31.98
C VAL A 346 -4.60 21.70 -31.34
N LEU A 347 -4.69 20.44 -30.90
CA LEU A 347 -3.56 19.71 -30.33
C LEU A 347 -2.38 19.60 -31.31
N HIS A 348 -2.64 19.34 -32.59
CA HIS A 348 -1.59 19.33 -33.63
C HIS A 348 -0.92 20.70 -33.84
N GLN A 349 -1.64 21.79 -33.61
CA GLN A 349 -1.12 23.16 -33.70
C GLN A 349 -0.46 23.63 -32.40
N THR A 350 -0.68 22.89 -31.31
CA THR A 350 -0.22 23.32 -30.00
C THR A 350 1.24 22.94 -29.79
N LYS A 351 2.08 23.94 -29.55
CA LYS A 351 3.45 23.72 -29.08
C LYS A 351 3.43 23.55 -27.56
N VAL A 352 3.93 22.42 -27.08
CA VAL A 352 4.11 22.21 -25.65
C VAL A 352 5.16 23.21 -25.14
N CYS A 353 4.74 24.13 -24.27
CA CYS A 353 5.57 25.26 -23.85
C CYS A 353 6.78 24.76 -23.01
N PRO A 354 8.01 25.22 -23.29
CA PRO A 354 9.20 24.76 -22.55
C PRO A 354 9.17 25.08 -21.06
N SER A 355 8.50 26.17 -20.66
CA SER A 355 8.53 26.71 -19.29
C SER A 355 7.30 26.38 -18.43
N ALA A 356 6.28 25.72 -18.99
CA ALA A 356 5.06 25.38 -18.26
C ALA A 356 4.75 23.88 -18.37
N GLY A 357 4.45 23.23 -17.24
CA GLY A 357 3.94 21.85 -17.18
C GLY A 357 2.49 21.68 -17.66
N PHE A 358 1.96 22.69 -18.37
CA PHE A 358 0.62 22.78 -18.89
C PHE A 358 0.69 23.08 -20.40
N VAL A 359 -0.30 22.57 -21.14
CA VAL A 359 -0.50 22.90 -22.54
C VAL A 359 -1.28 24.22 -22.60
N THR A 360 -0.71 25.26 -23.21
CA THR A 360 -1.50 26.44 -23.59
C THR A 360 -2.22 26.10 -24.89
N LEU A 361 -3.51 25.75 -24.78
CA LEU A 361 -4.38 25.60 -25.95
C LEU A 361 -4.30 26.87 -26.80
N HIS A 362 -4.20 26.71 -28.13
CA HIS A 362 -4.07 27.82 -29.09
C HIS A 362 -5.16 28.89 -28.86
N GLN A 363 -4.89 30.15 -29.24
CA GLN A 363 -5.80 31.28 -29.04
C GLN A 363 -7.22 31.05 -29.56
N ASP A 364 -7.41 30.13 -30.50
CA ASP A 364 -8.71 29.80 -31.10
C ASP A 364 -9.67 29.01 -30.17
N LEU A 365 -9.19 28.56 -29.00
CA LEU A 365 -10.01 27.94 -27.95
C LEU A 365 -10.39 28.92 -26.81
N ARG A 366 -10.01 30.20 -26.87
CA ARG A 366 -10.35 31.21 -25.85
C ARG A 366 -11.69 31.88 -26.07
#